data_AF-T1IS70-F1
#
_entry.id   AF-T1IS70-F1
#
_cell.length_a   1.000
_cell.length_b   1.000
_cell.length_c   1.000
_cell.angle_alpha   90.00
_cell.angle_beta   90.00
_cell.angle_gamma   90.00
#
_symmetry.space_group_name_H-M   'P 1'
#
loop_
_entity.id
_entity.type
_entity.pdbx_description
1 polymer ?
#
loop_
_entity_poly.entity_id
_entity_poly.type
_entity_poly.pdbx_seq_one_letter_code
_entity_poly.pdbx_strand_id
1 'polypeptide(L)'
;MFKVAIFACVLAFASAGFLHYAHPGPHIYAYAAPAPIISSSQYKAQDTLGQYNYGYATGNGIAQSETRGISGEVAGGYSYTSPEGKQVKISYTAGEGGFKASGDAIPKAPEPTAEVNAATKNIWPQR
;
A
#
# COMPACT_ATOMS: atom_id res chain seq x y z
N MET A 1 15.33 29.84 -41.55
CA MET A 1 15.03 31.06 -40.76
C MET A 1 14.37 30.56 -39.47
N PHE A 2 15.08 30.20 -38.41
CA PHE A 2 15.66 31.06 -37.36
C PHE A 2 16.91 30.38 -36.73
N LYS A 3 17.70 31.18 -36.01
CA LYS A 3 19.16 31.13 -35.86
C LYS A 3 19.72 30.17 -34.79
N VAL A 4 20.90 29.63 -35.10
CA VAL A 4 21.89 29.01 -34.21
C VAL A 4 22.51 30.07 -33.29
N ALA A 5 22.75 29.73 -32.01
CA ALA A 5 23.58 30.53 -31.11
C ALA A 5 24.52 29.61 -30.31
N ILE A 6 25.74 29.47 -30.81
CA ILE A 6 26.91 28.97 -30.09
C ILE A 6 27.50 30.19 -29.39
N PHE A 7 27.64 30.16 -28.06
CA PHE A 7 28.37 31.17 -27.30
C PHE A 7 29.62 30.54 -26.71
N ALA A 8 30.70 30.57 -27.49
CA ALA A 8 32.05 30.38 -27.02
C ALA A 8 32.58 31.74 -26.55
N CYS A 9 33.04 31.84 -25.31
CA CYS A 9 33.83 32.97 -24.82
C CYS A 9 35.13 32.41 -24.26
N VAL A 10 36.23 32.72 -24.95
CA VAL A 10 37.60 32.35 -24.57
C VAL A 10 38.34 33.63 -24.22
N LEU A 11 39.35 33.47 -23.36
CA LEU A 11 40.48 34.34 -23.00
C LEU A 11 40.25 35.11 -21.70
N ALA A 12 41.20 35.22 -20.76
CA ALA A 12 42.50 34.62 -20.46
C ALA A 12 42.92 35.35 -19.16
N PHE A 13 43.67 34.78 -18.23
CA PHE A 13 44.70 35.51 -17.48
C PHE A 13 45.57 34.55 -16.65
N ALA A 14 46.84 34.95 -16.56
CA ALA A 14 48.01 34.15 -16.27
C ALA A 14 48.19 33.78 -14.77
N SER A 15 49.05 32.78 -14.60
CA SER A 15 49.59 32.20 -13.36
C SER A 15 50.30 33.18 -12.44
N ALA A 16 50.18 33.00 -11.12
CA ALA A 16 51.29 32.71 -10.19
C ALA A 16 50.83 32.85 -8.73
N GLY A 17 51.13 31.86 -7.87
CA GLY A 17 50.88 31.99 -6.43
C GLY A 17 51.05 30.70 -5.61
N PHE A 18 52.31 30.30 -5.39
CA PHE A 18 52.84 29.64 -4.19
C PHE A 18 52.01 28.61 -3.38
N LEU A 19 52.45 27.35 -3.52
CA LEU A 19 52.62 26.27 -2.53
C LEU A 19 51.88 26.34 -1.18
N HIS A 20 50.95 25.41 -1.00
CA HIS A 20 50.76 24.70 0.27
C HIS A 20 50.72 23.19 0.01
N TYR A 21 51.69 22.46 0.54
CA TYR A 21 51.66 21.00 0.59
C TYR A 21 50.72 20.59 1.72
N ALA A 22 49.43 20.49 1.44
CA ALA A 22 48.47 19.86 2.34
C ALA A 22 48.41 18.36 1.99
N HIS A 23 48.90 17.53 2.90
CA HIS A 23 48.75 16.08 2.84
C HIS A 23 47.26 15.72 2.80
N PRO A 24 46.72 15.07 1.75
CA PRO A 24 45.35 14.60 1.79
C PRO A 24 45.27 13.45 2.81
N GLY A 25 44.69 13.74 3.97
CA GLY A 25 44.27 12.69 4.90
C GLY A 25 43.29 11.74 4.20
N PRO A 26 43.20 10.47 4.60
CA PRO A 26 42.33 9.51 3.95
C PRO A 26 40.87 9.98 4.01
N HIS A 27 40.28 10.22 2.84
CA HIS A 27 38.86 10.47 2.70
C HIS A 27 38.13 9.15 3.01
N ILE A 28 37.51 9.06 4.20
CA ILE A 28 36.60 7.96 4.51
C ILE A 28 35.33 8.18 3.69
N TYR A 29 35.18 7.43 2.60
CA TYR A 29 33.89 7.29 1.93
C TYR A 29 32.99 6.47 2.86
N ALA A 30 32.13 7.15 3.62
CA ALA A 30 30.99 6.49 4.24
C ALA A 30 30.09 6.02 3.09
N TYR A 31 30.15 4.73 2.75
CA TYR A 31 29.21 4.12 1.83
C TYR A 31 27.85 4.14 2.51
N ALA A 32 27.04 5.17 2.22
CA ALA A 32 25.64 5.17 2.60
C ALA A 32 25.00 3.97 1.91
N ALA A 33 24.44 3.05 2.71
CA ALA A 33 23.69 1.93 2.16
C ALA A 33 22.62 2.48 1.21
N PRO A 34 22.45 1.90 0.00
CA PRO A 34 21.42 2.34 -0.92
C PRO A 34 20.06 2.25 -0.22
N ALA A 35 19.25 3.30 -0.38
CA ALA A 35 17.88 3.31 0.16
C ALA A 35 17.11 2.08 -0.36
N PRO A 36 16.24 1.47 0.47
CA PRO A 36 15.50 0.29 0.07
C PRO A 36 14.63 0.58 -1.17
N ILE A 37 14.69 -0.30 -2.17
CA ILE A 37 13.80 -0.25 -3.33
C ILE A 37 12.42 -0.73 -2.88
N ILE A 38 11.46 0.18 -2.81
CA ILE A 38 10.06 -0.12 -2.52
C ILE A 38 9.40 -0.60 -3.82
N SER A 39 9.13 -1.91 -3.93
CA SER A 39 8.45 -2.50 -5.09
C SER A 39 6.94 -2.52 -4.89
N SER A 40 6.17 -2.15 -5.93
CA SER A 40 4.72 -2.32 -5.98
C SER A 40 4.33 -3.28 -7.12
N SER A 41 3.23 -4.00 -6.94
CA SER A 41 2.69 -4.93 -7.93
C SER A 41 1.18 -4.78 -8.02
N GLN A 42 0.61 -4.92 -9.22
CA GLN A 42 -0.83 -4.89 -9.43
C GLN A 42 -1.25 -5.89 -10.51
N TYR A 43 -2.49 -6.34 -10.43
CA TYR A 43 -3.14 -7.15 -11.46
C TYR A 43 -4.62 -6.75 -11.60
N LYS A 44 -5.16 -6.96 -12.80
CA LYS A 44 -6.58 -6.80 -13.10
C LYS A 44 -6.96 -7.78 -14.22
N ALA A 45 -8.08 -8.47 -14.05
CA ALA A 45 -8.76 -9.27 -15.05
C ALA A 45 -10.25 -8.95 -15.00
N GLN A 46 -10.91 -8.92 -16.16
CA GLN A 46 -12.33 -8.64 -16.29
C GLN A 46 -12.88 -9.30 -17.55
N ASP A 47 -14.11 -9.80 -17.48
CA ASP A 47 -14.84 -10.32 -18.64
C ASP A 47 -15.96 -9.36 -19.10
N THR A 48 -16.60 -9.73 -20.22
CA THR A 48 -17.73 -8.99 -20.80
C THR A 48 -19.03 -9.15 -20.01
N LEU A 49 -19.13 -10.13 -19.12
CA LEU A 49 -20.31 -10.40 -18.29
C LEU A 49 -20.27 -9.64 -16.95
N GLY A 50 -19.19 -8.88 -16.69
CA GLY A 50 -19.04 -8.02 -15.52
C GLY A 50 -18.42 -8.72 -14.31
N GLN A 51 -17.84 -9.90 -14.47
CA GLN A 51 -16.96 -10.52 -13.48
C GLN A 51 -15.59 -9.86 -13.58
N TYR A 52 -14.94 -9.69 -12.45
CA TYR A 52 -13.59 -9.15 -12.41
C TYR A 52 -12.81 -9.69 -11.22
N ASN A 53 -11.50 -9.56 -11.31
CA ASN A 53 -10.58 -9.81 -10.22
C ASN A 53 -9.46 -8.77 -10.33
N TYR A 54 -9.19 -8.06 -9.24
CA TYR A 54 -8.09 -7.12 -9.19
C TYR A 54 -7.40 -7.18 -7.84
N GLY A 55 -6.17 -6.69 -7.81
CA GLY A 55 -5.45 -6.51 -6.57
C GLY A 55 -4.16 -5.74 -6.80
N TYR A 56 -3.66 -5.18 -5.72
CA TYR A 56 -2.37 -4.53 -5.68
C TYR A 56 -1.70 -4.72 -4.34
N ALA A 57 -0.38 -4.62 -4.34
CA ALA A 57 0.46 -4.57 -3.16
C ALA A 57 1.48 -3.45 -3.34
N THR A 58 1.70 -2.67 -2.31
CA THR A 58 2.70 -1.60 -2.26
C THR A 58 3.85 -2.04 -1.37
N GLY A 59 5.06 -1.57 -1.67
CA GLY A 59 6.23 -1.96 -0.88
C GLY A 59 6.25 -1.38 0.54
N ASN A 60 5.32 -0.48 0.88
CA ASN A 60 5.09 0.00 2.24
C ASN A 60 4.04 -0.83 3.01
N GLY A 61 3.72 -2.05 2.55
CA GLY A 61 2.90 -3.01 3.29
C GLY A 61 1.39 -2.83 3.14
N ILE A 62 0.93 -2.02 2.18
CA ILE A 62 -0.49 -1.91 1.84
C ILE A 62 -0.79 -2.93 0.76
N ALA A 63 -1.86 -3.69 0.92
CA ALA A 63 -2.34 -4.60 -0.11
C ALA A 63 -3.87 -4.61 -0.15
N GLN A 64 -4.42 -4.84 -1.34
CA GLN A 64 -5.85 -5.00 -1.57
C GLN A 64 -6.06 -6.07 -2.64
N SER A 65 -7.11 -6.87 -2.48
CA SER A 65 -7.60 -7.77 -3.52
C SER A 65 -9.11 -7.82 -3.47
N GLU A 66 -9.76 -7.88 -4.62
CA GLU A 66 -11.21 -7.99 -4.75
C GLU A 66 -11.59 -8.78 -5.99
N THR A 67 -12.65 -9.58 -5.87
CA THR A 67 -13.22 -10.38 -6.94
C THR A 67 -14.73 -10.19 -6.97
N ARG A 68 -15.29 -10.07 -8.17
CA ARG A 68 -16.74 -10.15 -8.39
C ARG A 68 -17.09 -11.42 -9.15
N GLY A 69 -17.89 -12.27 -8.53
CA GLY A 69 -18.36 -13.52 -9.10
C GLY A 69 -19.56 -13.33 -10.05
N ILE A 70 -19.96 -14.43 -10.69
CA ILE A 70 -21.11 -14.45 -11.62
C ILE A 70 -22.44 -14.12 -10.94
N SER A 71 -22.58 -14.41 -9.64
CA SER A 71 -23.74 -14.04 -8.83
C SER A 71 -23.84 -12.52 -8.58
N GLY A 72 -22.83 -11.75 -9.00
CA GLY A 72 -22.72 -10.32 -8.69
C GLY A 72 -22.17 -10.02 -7.29
N GLU A 73 -21.93 -11.05 -6.47
CA GLU A 73 -21.28 -10.94 -5.17
C GLU A 73 -19.83 -10.51 -5.34
N VAL A 74 -19.42 -9.53 -4.54
CA VAL A 74 -18.09 -8.98 -4.46
C VAL A 74 -17.45 -9.45 -3.15
N ALA A 75 -16.31 -10.11 -3.23
CA ALA A 75 -15.53 -10.50 -2.08
C ALA A 75 -14.14 -9.89 -2.20
N GLY A 76 -13.67 -9.25 -1.14
CA GLY A 76 -12.38 -8.60 -1.14
C GLY A 76 -11.81 -8.40 0.25
N GLY A 77 -10.64 -7.79 0.28
CA GLY A 77 -9.99 -7.43 1.52
C GLY A 77 -8.85 -6.48 1.26
N TYR A 78 -8.51 -5.73 2.30
CA TYR A 78 -7.35 -4.86 2.31
C TYR A 78 -6.56 -5.05 3.60
N SER A 79 -5.28 -4.76 3.53
CA SER A 79 -4.39 -4.77 4.66
C SER A 79 -3.45 -3.58 4.61
N TYR A 80 -3.07 -3.07 5.78
CA TYR A 80 -2.11 -1.99 5.92
C TYR A 80 -1.32 -2.17 7.20
N THR A 81 -0.15 -1.53 7.28
CA THR A 81 0.64 -1.46 8.52
C THR A 81 0.20 -0.24 9.33
N SER A 82 -0.21 -0.44 10.58
CA SER A 82 -0.58 0.62 11.51
C SER A 82 0.67 1.42 11.96
N PRO A 83 0.49 2.63 12.52
CA PRO A 83 1.60 3.42 13.06
C PRO A 83 2.41 2.67 14.15
N GLU A 84 1.80 1.69 14.81
CA GLU A 84 2.42 0.82 15.82
C GLU A 84 3.17 -0.37 15.20
N GLY A 85 3.28 -0.43 13.86
CA GLY A 85 3.97 -1.49 13.14
C GLY A 85 3.17 -2.80 13.01
N LYS A 86 1.88 -2.80 13.38
CA LYS A 86 1.03 -4.00 13.30
C LYS A 86 0.32 -4.06 11.95
N GLN A 87 0.31 -5.24 11.32
CA GLN A 87 -0.51 -5.44 10.13
C GLN A 87 -1.99 -5.52 10.55
N VAL A 88 -2.82 -4.65 10.00
CA VAL A 88 -4.28 -4.67 10.13
C VAL A 88 -4.83 -5.27 8.85
N LYS A 89 -5.70 -6.27 8.95
CA LYS A 89 -6.41 -6.88 7.82
C LYS A 89 -7.92 -6.73 7.99
N ILE A 90 -8.57 -6.32 6.91
CA ILE A 90 -10.02 -6.28 6.79
C ILE A 90 -10.43 -7.11 5.57
N SER A 91 -11.41 -7.99 5.76
CA SER A 91 -12.08 -8.74 4.69
C SER A 91 -13.54 -8.31 4.62
N TYR A 92 -14.09 -8.30 3.42
CA TYR A 92 -15.47 -7.89 3.19
C TYR A 92 -16.13 -8.69 2.07
N THR A 93 -17.45 -8.76 2.17
CA THR A 93 -18.34 -9.34 1.18
C THR A 93 -19.50 -8.38 0.95
N ALA A 94 -19.84 -8.13 -0.31
CA ALA A 94 -20.99 -7.35 -0.72
C ALA A 94 -21.83 -8.13 -1.72
N GLY A 95 -23.10 -8.35 -1.41
CA GLY A 95 -24.03 -9.06 -2.28
C GLY A 95 -25.48 -8.72 -1.94
N GLU A 96 -26.40 -9.63 -2.24
CA GLU A 96 -27.83 -9.45 -1.94
C GLU A 96 -28.09 -9.20 -0.44
N GLY A 97 -27.29 -9.82 0.43
CA GLY A 97 -27.34 -9.61 1.89
C GLY A 97 -26.67 -8.33 2.39
N GLY A 98 -26.36 -7.37 1.51
CA GLY A 98 -25.69 -6.11 1.84
C GLY A 98 -24.18 -6.23 2.00
N PHE A 99 -23.56 -5.19 2.57
CA PHE A 99 -22.13 -5.13 2.86
C PHE A 99 -21.83 -5.71 4.25
N LYS A 100 -20.90 -6.66 4.33
CA LYS A 100 -20.44 -7.30 5.56
C LYS A 100 -18.91 -7.21 5.60
N ALA A 101 -18.35 -6.67 6.67
CA ALA A 101 -16.90 -6.60 6.88
C ALA A 101 -16.50 -7.24 8.21
N SER A 102 -15.31 -7.81 8.23
CA SER A 102 -14.70 -8.42 9.42
C SER A 102 -13.19 -8.21 9.37
N GLY A 103 -12.56 -8.01 10.54
CA GLY A 103 -11.12 -7.86 10.63
C GLY A 103 -10.66 -7.15 11.89
N ASP A 104 -9.37 -6.86 11.97
CA ASP A 104 -8.70 -6.37 13.18
C ASP A 104 -9.20 -4.97 13.63
N ALA A 105 -9.63 -4.15 12.68
CA ALA A 105 -10.14 -2.80 12.93
C ALA A 105 -11.68 -2.71 12.88
N ILE A 106 -12.39 -3.84 12.81
CA ILE A 106 -13.86 -3.85 12.87
C ILE A 106 -14.30 -4.11 14.31
N PRO A 107 -15.11 -3.22 14.91
CA PRO A 107 -15.69 -3.47 16.22
C PRO A 107 -16.47 -4.78 16.23
N LYS A 108 -16.11 -5.69 17.13
CA LYS A 108 -16.89 -6.90 17.38
C LYS A 108 -18.00 -6.55 18.35
N ALA A 109 -19.23 -6.95 18.03
CA ALA A 109 -20.33 -6.86 18.97
C ALA A 109 -19.99 -7.68 20.23
N PRO A 110 -20.39 -7.22 21.43
CA PRO A 110 -20.22 -8.01 22.63
C PRO A 110 -20.98 -9.34 22.49
N GLU A 111 -20.39 -10.42 23.00
CA GLU A 111 -21.04 -11.73 23.04
C GLU A 111 -22.35 -11.64 23.83
N PRO A 112 -23.47 -12.18 23.32
CA PRO A 112 -24.73 -12.17 24.04
C PRO A 112 -24.62 -12.95 25.34
N THR A 113 -25.19 -12.41 26.42
CA THR A 113 -25.21 -13.07 27.73
C THR A 113 -26.04 -14.36 27.68
N ALA A 114 -25.77 -15.29 28.60
CA ALA A 114 -26.49 -16.57 28.68
C ALA A 114 -28.02 -16.39 28.78
N GLU A 115 -28.49 -15.29 29.39
CA GLU A 115 -29.90 -14.93 29.51
C GLU A 115 -30.54 -14.59 28.16
N VAL A 116 -29.83 -13.86 27.29
CA VAL A 116 -30.30 -13.51 25.92
C VAL A 116 -30.37 -14.75 25.02
N ASN A 117 -29.41 -15.68 25.17
CA ASN A 117 -29.39 -16.95 24.46
C ASN A 117 -30.54 -17.88 24.92
N ALA A 118 -30.81 -17.90 26.23
CA ALA A 118 -31.93 -18.66 26.80
C ALA A 118 -33.29 -18.09 26.38
N ALA A 119 -33.43 -16.76 26.34
CA ALA A 119 -34.64 -16.10 25.84
C ALA A 119 -34.90 -16.43 24.36
N THR A 120 -33.88 -16.39 23.50
CA THR A 120 -34.02 -16.72 22.07
C THR A 120 -34.50 -18.17 21.84
N LYS A 121 -34.04 -19.12 22.66
CA LYS A 121 -34.42 -20.54 22.54
C LYS A 121 -35.89 -20.81 22.92
N ASN A 122 -36.54 -19.90 23.64
CA ASN A 122 -37.88 -20.08 24.20
C ASN A 122 -38.96 -19.21 23.51
N ILE A 123 -38.63 -18.49 22.44
CA ILE A 123 -39.53 -17.51 21.80
C ILE A 123 -40.58 -18.12 20.86
N TRP A 124 -40.57 -19.43 20.61
CA TRP A 124 -41.67 -20.10 19.90
C TRP A 124 -42.33 -21.18 20.78
N PRO A 125 -43.56 -20.98 21.28
CA PRO A 125 -44.41 -22.11 21.57
C PRO A 125 -44.79 -22.75 20.22
N GLN A 126 -44.43 -24.02 20.02
CA GLN A 126 -45.00 -24.86 18.97
C GLN A 126 -46.53 -24.83 19.15
N ARG A 127 -47.25 -24.08 18.31
CA ARG A 127 -48.70 -24.19 18.19
C ARG A 127 -49.03 -25.08 17.00
#